data_AF-A0A397UY95-F1
#
_entry.id   AF-A0A397UY95-F1
#
_cell.length_a   1.000
_cell.length_b   1.000
_cell.length_c   1.000
_cell.angle_alpha   90.00
_cell.angle_beta   90.00
_cell.angle_gamma   90.00
#
_symmetry.space_group_name_H-M   'P 1'
#
loop_
_entity.id
_entity.type
_entity.pdbx_description
1 polymer ?
#
loop_
_entity_poly.entity_id
_entity_poly.type
_entity_poly.pdbx_seq_one_letter_code
_entity_poly.pdbx_strand_id
1 'polypeptide(L)'
;MNDNGALGRTTDIRIRQPQLDCKSKRCIINLDKPRFEKIKVRHNLAYNIITERSALNLLAKSEQIESELCLTEKGTEIVQLLNNKQVGSFCKEKKLNIFVLEQLLNQEGDKLITWQQLNKMRGKKGAGRKPVWFSAIEGKTLANQHTRVVKTAYKTSENNFMACKVILKAISEDRRVQDWVIFKNKDQEHSYKFGKVISKPKESTYTLEHWNKTNNSEGYEIGLIKYSGCEINEKGSENSDESSYKIAKGFKVKKRAVPRQMISKVRKSDSMYNSETKIYKLNCPKEALFPLEVAMRTKPYQEVAVILGSRVDEIINKYIENNGTKIKLKAIARRLEKYRDLQIITDGSVDIEATDVGKKRLGIRFVVSRINNQAIEEEVSFAGALEDWPKSTRAELGAIGFALLVVPCGSIVRICTDSSSAISVIEKSSLVVETRNRLKVRNNHIGWLIQECCKDKNLVLRLYKVKAHSDEKFNKIADSLAKQGRILGITSRLKEFWSNSLETYPVWNTTVIDRPVR
;
A
#
# COMPACT_ATOMS: atom_id res chain seq x y z
N MET A 1 6.39 10.79 -10.40
CA MET A 1 6.12 10.70 -8.95
C MET A 1 6.70 11.86 -8.15
N ASN A 2 6.90 13.05 -8.75
CA ASN A 2 7.42 14.23 -8.02
C ASN A 2 6.28 15.17 -7.57
N ASP A 3 5.05 14.86 -8.00
CA ASP A 3 3.82 15.53 -7.62
C ASP A 3 2.94 14.48 -6.92
N ASN A 4 2.41 14.80 -5.73
CA ASN A 4 1.48 13.94 -4.98
C ASN A 4 0.01 14.31 -5.23
N GLY A 5 -0.22 15.34 -6.04
CA GLY A 5 -1.52 15.80 -6.50
C GLY A 5 -2.20 14.83 -7.48
N ALA A 6 -3.30 15.29 -8.06
CA ALA A 6 -4.09 14.48 -9.00
C ALA A 6 -3.30 14.12 -10.26
N LEU A 7 -2.41 15.00 -10.74
CA LEU A 7 -1.58 14.77 -11.92
C LEU A 7 -0.52 13.69 -11.65
N GLY A 8 0.16 13.76 -10.50
CA GLY A 8 1.03 12.71 -10.00
C GLY A 8 0.37 11.33 -9.95
N ARG A 9 -0.75 11.23 -9.22
CA ARG A 9 -1.52 9.98 -9.12
C ARG A 9 -1.99 9.45 -10.48
N THR A 10 -2.42 10.34 -11.37
CA THR A 10 -2.82 9.97 -12.73
C THR A 10 -1.63 9.42 -13.53
N THR A 11 -0.46 10.03 -13.38
CA THR A 11 0.79 9.57 -14.01
C THR A 11 1.17 8.19 -13.48
N ASP A 12 1.06 7.95 -12.17
CA ASP A 12 1.38 6.66 -11.57
C ASP A 12 0.44 5.56 -12.06
N ILE A 13 -0.87 5.84 -12.16
CA ILE A 13 -1.83 4.92 -12.75
C ILE A 13 -1.47 4.62 -14.22
N ARG A 14 -1.10 5.66 -14.99
CA ARG A 14 -0.67 5.52 -16.39
C ARG A 14 0.62 4.71 -16.55
N ILE A 15 1.51 4.70 -15.56
CA ILE A 15 2.73 3.88 -15.59
C ILE A 15 2.48 2.47 -15.05
N ARG A 16 1.64 2.34 -14.01
CA ARG A 16 1.33 1.06 -13.38
C ARG A 16 0.49 0.15 -14.27
N GLN A 17 -0.50 0.70 -14.96
CA GLN A 17 -1.36 -0.06 -15.88
C GLN A 17 -0.56 -0.87 -16.93
N PRO A 18 0.34 -0.26 -17.72
CA PRO A 18 1.15 -1.00 -18.69
C PRO A 18 2.10 -2.00 -18.01
N GLN A 19 2.63 -1.70 -16.83
CA GLN A 19 3.48 -2.65 -16.09
C GLN A 19 2.72 -3.94 -15.77
N LEU A 20 1.50 -3.81 -15.24
CA LEU A 20 0.64 -4.94 -14.91
C LEU A 20 0.21 -5.70 -16.18
N ASP A 21 0.00 -4.98 -17.29
CA ASP A 21 -0.30 -5.57 -18.60
C ASP A 21 0.91 -6.33 -19.19
N CYS A 22 2.14 -5.86 -18.94
CA CYS A 22 3.39 -6.56 -19.28
C CYS A 22 3.60 -7.85 -18.45
N LYS A 23 2.82 -8.06 -17.37
CA LYS A 23 2.87 -9.25 -16.51
C LYS A 23 4.25 -9.52 -15.90
N SER A 24 4.96 -8.48 -15.48
CA SER A 24 6.23 -8.62 -14.74
C SER A 24 6.13 -7.98 -13.37
N LYS A 25 6.84 -8.56 -12.40
CA LYS A 25 7.04 -7.98 -11.06
C LYS A 25 8.08 -6.86 -11.06
N ARG A 26 8.93 -6.79 -12.08
CA ARG A 26 9.96 -5.76 -12.18
C ARG A 26 9.35 -4.42 -12.51
N CYS A 27 10.03 -3.35 -12.09
CA CYS A 27 9.67 -2.00 -12.49
C CYS A 27 9.65 -1.89 -14.01
N ILE A 28 8.64 -1.20 -14.55
CA ILE A 28 8.45 -1.06 -16.00
C ILE A 28 9.65 -0.41 -16.69
N ILE A 29 10.40 0.46 -16.00
CA ILE A 29 11.60 1.10 -16.55
C ILE A 29 12.76 0.11 -16.74
N ASN A 30 12.71 -1.05 -16.09
CA ASN A 30 13.73 -2.08 -16.16
C ASN A 30 13.30 -3.28 -17.00
N LEU A 31 12.23 -3.14 -17.79
CA LEU A 31 11.77 -4.20 -18.70
C LEU A 31 12.49 -4.13 -20.05
N ASP A 32 12.78 -5.30 -20.60
CA ASP A 32 13.43 -5.42 -21.91
C ASP A 32 12.51 -5.04 -23.07
N LYS A 33 13.08 -4.51 -24.15
CA LYS A 33 12.35 -4.08 -25.37
C LYS A 33 11.29 -5.08 -25.88
N PRO A 34 11.57 -6.40 -26.00
CA PRO A 34 10.60 -7.37 -26.51
C PRO A 34 9.33 -7.48 -25.65
N ARG A 35 9.39 -7.03 -24.39
CA ARG A 35 8.25 -7.01 -23.46
C ARG A 35 7.22 -5.95 -23.85
N PHE A 36 7.69 -4.77 -24.26
CA PHE A 36 6.81 -3.67 -24.64
C PHE A 36 6.03 -3.99 -25.90
N GLU A 37 6.65 -4.66 -26.87
CA GLU A 37 6.00 -5.08 -28.13
C GLU A 37 4.81 -6.02 -27.92
N LYS A 38 4.66 -6.66 -26.75
CA LYS A 38 3.56 -7.60 -26.48
C LYS A 38 2.27 -6.93 -26.06
N ILE A 39 2.32 -5.65 -25.67
CA ILE A 39 1.15 -4.90 -25.26
C ILE A 39 1.01 -3.64 -26.10
N LYS A 40 -0.24 -3.25 -26.37
CA LYS A 40 -0.55 -1.95 -26.96
C LYS A 40 -1.39 -1.18 -25.96
N VAL A 41 -0.87 -0.06 -25.48
CA VAL A 41 -1.58 0.83 -24.57
C VAL A 41 -1.87 2.12 -25.31
N ARG A 42 -3.16 2.33 -25.66
CA ARG A 42 -3.59 3.51 -26.41
C ARG A 42 -3.63 4.73 -25.49
N HIS A 43 -3.35 5.91 -26.05
CA HIS A 43 -3.47 7.21 -25.37
C HIS A 43 -2.68 7.31 -24.06
N ASN A 44 -1.50 6.69 -24.00
CA ASN A 44 -0.65 6.73 -22.82
C ASN A 44 0.76 7.23 -23.18
N LEU A 45 0.94 8.54 -23.06
CA LEU A 45 2.21 9.19 -23.37
C LEU A 45 3.36 8.68 -22.50
N ALA A 46 3.12 8.47 -21.19
CA ALA A 46 4.15 7.97 -20.28
C ALA A 46 4.67 6.59 -20.70
N TYR A 47 3.76 5.70 -21.09
CA TYR A 47 4.12 4.40 -21.63
C TYR A 47 4.92 4.50 -22.94
N ASN A 48 4.50 5.36 -23.86
CA ASN A 48 5.20 5.57 -25.13
C ASN A 48 6.63 6.08 -24.88
N ILE A 49 6.80 7.06 -24.00
CA ILE A 49 8.13 7.56 -23.61
C ILE A 49 9.01 6.44 -23.06
N ILE A 50 8.49 5.60 -22.15
CA ILE A 50 9.25 4.48 -21.59
C ILE A 50 9.64 3.46 -22.67
N THR A 51 8.74 3.20 -23.62
CA THR A 51 8.95 2.26 -24.72
C THR A 51 9.99 2.77 -25.71
N GLU A 52 9.88 4.03 -26.14
CA GLU A 52 10.86 4.67 -27.04
C GLU A 52 12.24 4.77 -26.38
N ARG A 53 12.30 5.12 -25.10
CA ARG A 53 13.55 5.12 -24.32
C ARG A 53 14.24 3.74 -24.36
N SER A 54 13.46 2.66 -24.16
CA SER A 54 13.99 1.29 -24.26
C SER A 54 14.44 0.95 -25.68
N ALA A 55 13.74 1.44 -26.71
CA ALA A 55 14.14 1.26 -28.10
C ALA A 55 15.46 1.96 -28.46
N LEU A 56 15.75 3.09 -27.79
CA LEU A 56 16.99 3.87 -27.90
C LEU A 56 18.12 3.39 -26.97
N ASN A 57 17.93 2.29 -26.23
CA ASN A 57 18.90 1.76 -25.25
C ASN A 57 19.33 2.76 -24.15
N LEU A 58 18.48 3.73 -23.83
CA LEU A 58 18.78 4.72 -22.79
C LEU A 58 18.51 4.13 -21.40
N LEU A 59 19.50 4.18 -20.52
CA LEU A 59 19.37 3.73 -19.13
C LEU A 59 18.72 4.82 -18.27
N ALA A 60 17.68 4.45 -17.51
CA ALA A 60 17.06 5.31 -16.52
C ALA A 60 17.03 4.53 -15.20
N LYS A 61 17.52 5.16 -14.13
CA LYS A 61 17.49 4.62 -12.78
C LYS A 61 16.77 5.61 -11.88
N SER A 62 15.87 5.09 -11.06
CA SER A 62 15.22 5.86 -10.02
C SER A 62 14.85 4.91 -8.89
N GLU A 63 15.58 4.99 -7.78
CA GLU A 63 15.35 4.13 -6.62
C GLU A 63 13.93 4.29 -6.09
N GLN A 64 13.40 5.52 -6.08
CA GLN A 64 12.03 5.79 -5.68
C GLN A 64 11.02 5.06 -6.58
N ILE A 65 11.08 5.26 -7.90
CA ILE A 65 10.15 4.62 -8.85
C ILE A 65 10.28 3.10 -8.80
N GLU A 66 11.49 2.57 -8.68
CA GLU A 66 11.74 1.13 -8.57
C GLU A 66 11.13 0.56 -7.30
N SER A 67 11.26 1.25 -6.17
CA SER A 67 10.68 0.82 -4.89
C SER A 67 9.15 0.81 -4.91
N GLU A 68 8.53 1.78 -5.59
CA GLU A 68 7.07 1.90 -5.67
C GLU A 68 6.46 0.94 -6.70
N LEU A 69 7.16 0.70 -7.80
CA LEU A 69 6.65 -0.10 -8.91
C LEU A 69 6.98 -1.58 -8.82
N CYS A 70 8.09 -2.00 -8.21
CA CYS A 70 8.40 -3.41 -8.09
C CYS A 70 7.35 -4.14 -7.21
N LEU A 71 6.85 -5.28 -7.68
CA LEU A 71 6.04 -6.15 -6.82
C LEU A 71 6.98 -6.90 -5.87
N THR A 72 6.65 -6.87 -4.57
CA THR A 72 7.49 -7.43 -3.49
C THR A 72 7.39 -8.94 -3.35
N GLU A 73 6.57 -9.60 -4.18
CA GLU A 73 6.28 -11.02 -4.04
C GLU A 73 7.50 -11.87 -4.45
N LYS A 74 7.97 -12.68 -3.50
CA LYS A 74 9.00 -13.70 -3.76
C LYS A 74 8.36 -14.88 -4.49
N GLY A 75 8.94 -15.28 -5.61
CA GLY A 75 8.40 -16.35 -6.45
C GLY A 75 8.97 -16.35 -7.87
N THR A 76 8.72 -17.45 -8.56
CA THR A 76 9.17 -17.70 -9.93
C THR A 76 8.31 -16.92 -10.91
N GLU A 77 8.88 -15.92 -11.59
CA GLU A 77 8.14 -15.15 -12.60
C GLU A 77 7.68 -16.07 -13.73
N ILE A 78 6.36 -16.13 -13.99
CA ILE A 78 5.79 -16.96 -15.06
C ILE A 78 6.44 -16.63 -16.40
N VAL A 79 6.74 -15.35 -16.61
CA VAL A 79 7.34 -14.87 -17.85
C VAL A 79 8.73 -15.43 -18.12
N GLN A 80 9.49 -15.82 -17.09
CA GLN A 80 10.80 -16.47 -17.24
C GLN A 80 10.65 -17.93 -17.70
N LEU A 81 9.47 -18.53 -17.46
CA LEU A 81 9.13 -19.88 -17.89
C LEU A 81 8.55 -19.91 -19.30
N LEU A 82 8.45 -18.79 -20.01
CA LEU A 82 7.77 -18.71 -21.30
C LEU A 82 8.69 -18.19 -22.40
N ASN A 83 8.50 -18.65 -23.64
CA ASN A 83 9.13 -18.04 -24.81
C ASN A 83 8.36 -16.79 -25.29
N ASN A 84 8.93 -16.03 -26.22
CA ASN A 84 8.37 -14.77 -26.70
C ASN A 84 6.91 -14.87 -27.21
N LYS A 85 6.54 -15.96 -27.89
CA LYS A 85 5.16 -16.19 -28.38
C LYS A 85 4.19 -16.46 -27.23
N GLN A 86 4.62 -17.28 -26.26
CA GLN A 86 3.84 -17.62 -25.08
C GLN A 86 3.64 -16.42 -24.15
N VAL A 87 4.67 -15.58 -23.98
CA VAL A 87 4.57 -14.30 -23.24
C VAL A 87 3.47 -13.42 -23.84
N GLY A 88 3.43 -13.27 -25.17
CA GLY A 88 2.36 -12.52 -25.83
C GLY A 88 0.96 -13.08 -25.56
N SER A 89 0.82 -14.41 -25.45
CA SER A 89 -0.43 -15.03 -25.02
C SER A 89 -0.75 -14.75 -23.55
N PHE A 90 0.25 -14.64 -22.67
CA PHE A 90 0.06 -14.36 -21.24
C PHE A 90 -0.33 -12.91 -20.97
N CYS A 91 0.30 -11.94 -21.65
CA CYS A 91 -0.01 -10.51 -21.51
C CYS A 91 -1.46 -10.15 -21.92
N LYS A 92 -2.11 -10.97 -22.76
CA LYS A 92 -3.54 -10.82 -23.10
C LYS A 92 -4.47 -11.08 -21.91
N GLU A 93 -4.03 -11.81 -20.89
CA GLU A 93 -4.82 -12.18 -19.72
C GLU A 93 -4.82 -11.11 -18.62
N LYS A 94 -5.32 -9.91 -18.95
CA LYS A 94 -5.27 -8.74 -18.06
C LYS A 94 -5.94 -8.98 -16.70
N LYS A 95 -7.11 -9.63 -16.69
CA LYS A 95 -7.98 -9.78 -15.51
C LYS A 95 -7.61 -10.87 -14.50
N LEU A 96 -6.54 -11.65 -14.73
CA LEU A 96 -6.20 -12.78 -13.85
C LEU A 96 -5.45 -12.38 -12.57
N ASN A 97 -4.76 -11.23 -12.58
CA ASN A 97 -3.87 -10.77 -11.50
C ASN A 97 -2.90 -11.87 -11.03
N ILE A 98 -2.13 -12.39 -11.99
CA ILE A 98 -1.14 -13.45 -11.78
C ILE A 98 0.17 -13.02 -12.43
N PHE A 99 1.27 -13.22 -11.72
CA PHE A 99 2.64 -12.81 -12.08
C PHE A 99 3.66 -13.93 -11.82
N VAL A 100 3.46 -14.72 -10.76
CA VAL A 100 4.37 -15.79 -10.34
C VAL A 100 3.70 -17.16 -10.34
N LEU A 101 4.49 -18.22 -10.49
CA LEU A 101 4.03 -19.60 -10.61
C LEU A 101 3.27 -20.06 -9.36
N GLU A 102 3.71 -19.62 -8.19
CA GLU A 102 3.19 -20.01 -6.89
C GLU A 102 1.71 -19.63 -6.73
N GLN A 103 1.23 -18.60 -7.44
CA GLN A 103 -0.20 -18.24 -7.48
C GLN A 103 -1.09 -19.28 -8.20
N LEU A 104 -0.47 -20.16 -8.99
CA LEU A 104 -1.12 -21.27 -9.70
C LEU A 104 -1.01 -22.59 -8.95
N LEU A 105 -0.25 -22.66 -7.86
CA LEU A 105 -0.14 -23.86 -7.05
C LEU A 105 -1.25 -23.91 -5.98
N ASN A 106 -1.54 -25.10 -5.47
CA ASN A 106 -2.37 -25.30 -4.28
C ASN A 106 -1.67 -24.77 -3.01
N GLN A 107 -2.34 -24.87 -1.87
CA GLN A 107 -1.85 -24.37 -0.59
C GLN A 107 -0.62 -25.15 -0.09
N GLU A 108 -0.51 -26.44 -0.42
CA GLU A 108 0.67 -27.26 -0.12
C GLU A 108 1.84 -26.94 -1.07
N GLY A 109 1.58 -26.26 -2.19
CA GLY A 109 2.57 -25.85 -3.16
C GLY A 109 3.20 -26.98 -3.97
N ASP A 110 2.52 -28.13 -4.07
CA ASP A 110 2.99 -29.33 -4.75
C ASP A 110 2.20 -29.67 -6.03
N LYS A 111 1.03 -29.06 -6.22
CA LYS A 111 0.12 -29.35 -7.34
C LYS A 111 -0.34 -28.09 -8.05
N LEU A 112 -0.36 -28.14 -9.38
CA LEU A 112 -0.78 -27.04 -10.24
C LEU A 112 -2.30 -27.08 -10.49
N ILE A 113 -3.01 -25.99 -10.19
CA ILE A 113 -4.46 -25.88 -10.49
C ILE A 113 -4.72 -26.00 -11.99
N THR A 114 -5.92 -26.40 -12.39
CA THR A 114 -6.29 -26.44 -13.82
C THR A 114 -6.73 -25.06 -14.31
N TRP A 115 -6.66 -24.85 -15.63
CA TRP A 115 -7.16 -23.62 -16.26
C TRP A 115 -8.64 -23.34 -15.95
N GLN A 116 -9.46 -24.39 -15.93
CA GLN A 116 -10.89 -24.27 -15.63
C GLN A 116 -11.12 -23.84 -14.18
N GLN A 117 -10.37 -24.42 -13.23
CA GLN A 117 -10.44 -24.02 -11.82
C GLN A 117 -10.00 -22.57 -11.66
N LEU A 118 -8.86 -22.18 -12.26
CA LEU A 118 -8.37 -20.80 -12.19
C LEU A 118 -9.40 -19.80 -12.69
N ASN A 119 -10.00 -20.05 -13.86
CA ASN A 119 -11.02 -19.17 -14.43
C ASN A 119 -12.23 -19.01 -13.51
N LYS A 120 -12.74 -20.12 -12.96
CA LYS A 120 -13.88 -20.09 -12.04
C LYS A 120 -13.52 -19.34 -10.76
N MET A 121 -12.30 -19.54 -10.22
CA MET A 121 -11.84 -18.87 -9.00
C MET A 121 -11.64 -17.36 -9.21
N ARG A 122 -11.25 -16.94 -10.42
CA ARG A 122 -11.14 -15.52 -10.82
C ARG A 122 -12.45 -14.93 -11.36
N GLY A 123 -13.58 -15.62 -11.21
CA GLY A 123 -14.90 -15.11 -11.59
C GLY A 123 -15.12 -14.96 -13.10
N LYS A 124 -14.30 -15.60 -13.94
CA LYS A 124 -14.51 -15.63 -15.39
C LYS A 124 -15.56 -16.67 -15.77
N LYS A 125 -16.36 -16.37 -16.80
CA LYS A 125 -17.29 -17.34 -17.40
C LYS A 125 -16.46 -18.54 -17.92
N GLY A 126 -16.67 -19.72 -17.36
CA GLY A 126 -15.76 -20.87 -17.42
C GLY A 126 -15.63 -21.61 -18.76
N ALA A 127 -15.84 -20.94 -19.90
CA ALA A 127 -15.92 -21.58 -21.22
C ALA A 127 -14.85 -21.08 -22.23
N GLY A 128 -13.71 -20.59 -21.76
CA GLY A 128 -12.60 -20.20 -22.62
C GLY A 128 -11.65 -21.36 -22.90
N ARG A 129 -11.21 -21.51 -24.17
CA ARG A 129 -10.12 -22.44 -24.55
C ARG A 129 -8.89 -22.19 -23.67
N LYS A 130 -8.19 -23.26 -23.29
CA LYS A 130 -6.92 -23.16 -22.56
C LYS A 130 -5.91 -22.36 -23.41
N PRO A 131 -5.33 -21.26 -22.89
CA PRO A 131 -4.40 -20.44 -23.64
C PRO A 131 -3.03 -21.10 -23.74
N VAL A 132 -2.29 -20.75 -24.78
CA VAL A 132 -0.99 -21.36 -25.12
C VAL A 132 0.03 -21.20 -23.98
N TRP A 133 0.03 -20.05 -23.29
CA TRP A 133 0.93 -19.82 -22.16
C TRP A 133 0.68 -20.81 -21.02
N PHE A 134 -0.57 -21.15 -20.73
CA PHE A 134 -0.91 -22.05 -19.63
C PHE A 134 -0.51 -23.48 -19.96
N SER A 135 -0.76 -23.92 -21.20
CA SER A 135 -0.25 -25.21 -21.70
C SER A 135 1.28 -25.31 -21.63
N ALA A 136 1.99 -24.20 -21.89
CA ALA A 136 3.44 -24.17 -21.78
C ALA A 136 3.94 -24.30 -20.33
N ILE A 137 3.24 -23.65 -19.38
CA ILE A 137 3.52 -23.83 -17.95
C ILE A 137 3.30 -25.28 -17.55
N GLU A 138 2.16 -25.89 -17.91
CA GLU A 138 1.89 -27.30 -17.63
C GLU A 138 3.02 -28.22 -18.12
N GLY A 139 3.43 -28.08 -19.39
CA GLY A 139 4.49 -28.92 -19.96
C GLY A 139 5.86 -28.73 -19.30
N LYS A 140 6.16 -27.53 -18.77
CA LYS A 140 7.44 -27.25 -18.11
C LYS A 140 7.47 -27.70 -16.66
N THR A 141 6.39 -27.46 -15.92
CA THR A 141 6.39 -27.55 -14.46
C THR A 141 5.83 -28.87 -13.93
N LEU A 142 4.94 -29.55 -14.66
CA LEU A 142 4.34 -30.80 -14.19
C LEU A 142 5.31 -31.97 -14.28
N ALA A 143 5.32 -32.79 -13.22
CA ALA A 143 5.93 -34.12 -13.23
C ALA A 143 4.90 -35.19 -13.65
N ASN A 144 3.61 -35.00 -13.32
CA ASN A 144 2.53 -35.89 -13.68
C ASN A 144 1.30 -35.10 -14.13
N GLN A 145 0.80 -35.40 -15.33
CA GLN A 145 -0.31 -34.67 -15.94
C GLN A 145 -1.67 -34.97 -15.28
N HIS A 146 -1.85 -36.18 -14.75
CA HIS A 146 -3.10 -36.66 -14.15
C HIS A 146 -3.24 -36.18 -12.70
N THR A 147 -2.22 -36.42 -11.88
CA THR A 147 -2.22 -36.04 -10.46
C THR A 147 -1.91 -34.55 -10.24
N ARG A 148 -1.44 -33.87 -11.31
CA ARG A 148 -1.08 -32.44 -11.32
C ARG A 148 0.11 -32.06 -10.44
N VAL A 149 0.88 -33.05 -9.98
CA VAL A 149 2.08 -32.83 -9.16
C VAL A 149 3.15 -32.14 -10.00
N VAL A 150 3.76 -31.09 -9.44
CA VAL A 150 4.86 -30.36 -10.08
C VAL A 150 6.21 -31.01 -9.79
N LYS A 151 7.18 -30.80 -10.67
CA LYS A 151 8.58 -31.23 -10.49
C LYS A 151 9.17 -30.59 -9.23
N THR A 152 10.11 -31.29 -8.59
CA THR A 152 10.72 -30.87 -7.32
C THR A 152 11.26 -29.45 -7.35
N ALA A 153 11.84 -29.01 -8.47
CA ALA A 153 12.36 -27.65 -8.66
C ALA A 153 11.30 -26.53 -8.58
N TYR A 154 10.01 -26.86 -8.70
CA TYR A 154 8.90 -25.91 -8.65
C TYR A 154 7.99 -26.09 -7.43
N LYS A 155 8.33 -27.01 -6.52
CA LYS A 155 7.60 -27.17 -5.25
C LYS A 155 8.02 -26.06 -4.28
N THR A 156 7.09 -25.59 -3.46
CA THR A 156 7.44 -24.69 -2.37
C THR A 156 8.01 -25.46 -1.17
N SER A 157 8.94 -24.85 -0.44
CA SER A 157 9.51 -25.43 0.78
C SER A 157 8.55 -25.35 1.97
N GLU A 158 7.70 -24.33 1.98
CA GLU A 158 6.69 -24.07 3.01
C GLU A 158 5.29 -24.03 2.39
N ASN A 159 4.27 -23.93 3.24
CA ASN A 159 2.90 -23.71 2.80
C ASN A 159 2.80 -22.46 1.91
N ASN A 160 2.20 -22.64 0.74
CA ASN A 160 2.05 -21.61 -0.27
C ASN A 160 0.90 -20.65 0.09
N PHE A 161 1.24 -19.52 0.70
CA PHE A 161 0.30 -18.46 1.04
C PHE A 161 -0.25 -17.69 -0.18
N MET A 162 0.39 -17.83 -1.35
CA MET A 162 0.00 -17.17 -2.59
C MET A 162 -1.07 -17.94 -3.38
N ALA A 163 -1.39 -19.16 -2.95
CA ALA A 163 -2.41 -20.00 -3.57
C ALA A 163 -3.75 -19.26 -3.73
N CYS A 164 -4.43 -19.51 -4.84
CA CYS A 164 -5.75 -18.92 -5.10
C CYS A 164 -6.76 -19.35 -4.02
N LYS A 165 -7.42 -18.36 -3.38
CA LYS A 165 -8.44 -18.58 -2.36
C LYS A 165 -9.85 -18.31 -2.90
N VAL A 166 -10.81 -19.10 -2.45
CA VAL A 166 -12.23 -18.94 -2.73
C VAL A 166 -12.92 -18.42 -1.47
N ILE A 167 -13.49 -17.23 -1.57
CA ILE A 167 -14.24 -16.60 -0.47
C ILE A 167 -15.64 -17.21 -0.41
N LEU A 168 -15.98 -17.79 0.73
CA LEU A 168 -17.33 -18.31 1.00
C LEU A 168 -18.34 -17.16 1.19
N LYS A 169 -19.55 -17.37 0.68
CA LYS A 169 -20.67 -16.42 0.79
C LYS A 169 -21.50 -16.72 2.03
N ALA A 170 -22.29 -15.72 2.45
CA ALA A 170 -23.38 -15.96 3.40
C ALA A 170 -24.38 -16.95 2.78
N ILE A 171 -24.89 -17.88 3.58
CA ILE A 171 -26.05 -18.69 3.21
C ILE A 171 -27.20 -17.73 2.91
N SER A 172 -27.84 -17.90 1.77
CA SER A 172 -28.94 -17.06 1.32
C SER A 172 -30.10 -17.12 2.32
N GLU A 173 -30.79 -15.99 2.53
CA GLU A 173 -32.01 -15.96 3.36
C GLU A 173 -33.24 -16.42 2.58
N ASP A 174 -33.17 -16.39 1.23
CA ASP A 174 -34.22 -16.90 0.37
C ASP A 174 -34.35 -18.42 0.54
N ARG A 175 -35.50 -18.87 1.05
CA ARG A 175 -35.82 -20.28 1.30
C ARG A 175 -35.80 -21.14 0.03
N ARG A 176 -35.93 -20.55 -1.15
CA ARG A 176 -35.90 -21.26 -2.45
C ARG A 176 -34.46 -21.63 -2.86
N VAL A 177 -33.46 -20.95 -2.33
CA VAL A 177 -32.05 -21.15 -2.70
C VAL A 177 -31.44 -22.29 -1.90
N GLN A 178 -31.09 -23.37 -2.60
CA GLN A 178 -30.39 -24.53 -2.03
C GLN A 178 -28.86 -24.35 -2.11
N ASP A 179 -28.30 -23.56 -1.21
CA ASP A 179 -26.86 -23.31 -1.15
C ASP A 179 -26.07 -24.57 -0.82
N TRP A 180 -24.92 -24.73 -1.46
CA TRP A 180 -23.92 -25.70 -1.03
C TRP A 180 -23.10 -25.10 0.10
N VAL A 181 -22.91 -25.84 1.19
CA VAL A 181 -22.18 -25.42 2.37
C VAL A 181 -21.04 -26.38 2.68
N ILE A 182 -19.96 -25.84 3.24
CA ILE A 182 -18.81 -26.61 3.74
C ILE A 182 -18.67 -26.43 5.26
N PHE A 183 -18.43 -27.52 5.98
CA PHE A 183 -18.30 -27.50 7.44
C PHE A 183 -17.30 -28.52 7.95
N LYS A 184 -16.68 -28.24 9.10
CA LYS A 184 -15.72 -29.14 9.74
C LYS A 184 -16.41 -30.45 10.13
N ASN A 185 -15.71 -31.56 9.89
CA ASN A 185 -16.06 -32.82 10.50
C ASN A 185 -15.77 -32.74 12.01
N LYS A 186 -16.67 -33.28 12.84
CA LYS A 186 -16.41 -33.36 14.29
C LYS A 186 -15.45 -34.51 14.61
N ASP A 187 -15.41 -35.53 13.76
CA ASP A 187 -14.80 -36.83 14.06
C ASP A 187 -13.33 -36.91 13.61
N GLN A 188 -12.89 -35.98 12.76
CA GLN A 188 -11.53 -35.96 12.19
C GLN A 188 -11.05 -34.52 12.04
N GLU A 189 -9.98 -34.18 12.77
CA GLU A 189 -9.34 -32.88 12.68
C GLU A 189 -8.85 -32.61 11.25
N HIS A 190 -8.97 -31.37 10.78
CA HIS A 190 -8.67 -30.95 9.40
C HIS A 190 -9.50 -31.58 8.27
N SER A 191 -10.55 -32.36 8.56
CA SER A 191 -11.46 -32.87 7.53
C SER A 191 -12.73 -32.02 7.41
N TYR A 192 -13.24 -31.91 6.18
CA TYR A 192 -14.42 -31.10 5.84
C TYR A 192 -15.46 -31.95 5.12
N LYS A 193 -16.72 -31.75 5.50
CA LYS A 193 -17.92 -32.34 4.90
C LYS A 193 -18.65 -31.30 4.05
N PHE A 194 -19.35 -31.76 3.01
CA PHE A 194 -20.17 -30.92 2.15
C PHE A 194 -21.64 -31.17 2.46
N GLY A 195 -22.44 -30.11 2.43
CA GLY A 195 -23.88 -30.21 2.58
C GLY A 195 -24.61 -29.37 1.55
N LYS A 196 -25.81 -29.79 1.17
CA LYS A 196 -26.71 -28.97 0.35
C LYS A 196 -27.89 -28.54 1.23
N VAL A 197 -28.12 -27.23 1.37
CA VAL A 197 -29.21 -26.71 2.20
C VAL A 197 -30.55 -27.07 1.55
N ILE A 198 -31.38 -27.83 2.25
CA ILE A 198 -32.73 -28.21 1.81
C ILE A 198 -33.78 -27.36 2.50
N SER A 199 -33.63 -27.10 3.80
CA SER A 199 -34.57 -26.30 4.59
C SER A 199 -33.84 -25.30 5.48
N LYS A 200 -34.48 -24.15 5.68
CA LYS A 200 -34.02 -23.03 6.51
C LYS A 200 -35.07 -22.74 7.58
N PRO A 201 -35.25 -23.62 8.58
CA PRO A 201 -36.11 -23.32 9.71
C PRO A 201 -35.63 -22.03 10.40
N LYS A 202 -36.53 -21.33 11.09
CA LYS A 202 -36.15 -20.13 11.85
C LYS A 202 -35.06 -20.53 12.87
N GLU A 203 -34.15 -19.59 13.21
CA GLU A 203 -33.06 -19.75 14.21
C GLU A 203 -31.76 -20.47 13.78
N SER A 204 -31.09 -19.98 12.74
CA SER A 204 -29.65 -20.28 12.41
C SER A 204 -29.27 -21.76 12.24
N THR A 205 -30.25 -22.65 12.26
CA THR A 205 -30.13 -24.09 12.08
C THR A 205 -30.70 -24.45 10.72
N TYR A 206 -29.95 -25.23 9.95
CA TYR A 206 -30.29 -25.58 8.58
C TYR A 206 -30.40 -27.09 8.45
N THR A 207 -31.38 -27.57 7.68
CA THR A 207 -31.45 -28.97 7.28
C THR A 207 -30.61 -29.14 6.02
N LEU A 208 -29.56 -29.95 6.11
CA LEU A 208 -28.61 -30.19 5.03
C LEU A 208 -28.74 -31.63 4.53
N GLU A 209 -28.70 -31.80 3.21
CA GLU A 209 -28.38 -33.08 2.59
C GLU A 209 -26.87 -33.31 2.71
N HIS A 210 -26.42 -34.47 3.19
CA HIS A 210 -24.99 -34.74 3.31
C HIS A 210 -24.38 -35.29 2.00
N TRP A 211 -23.20 -34.80 1.64
CA TRP A 211 -22.47 -35.17 0.43
C TRP A 211 -21.01 -35.52 0.76
N ASN A 212 -20.58 -36.70 0.32
CA ASN A 212 -19.23 -37.22 0.50
C ASN A 212 -18.37 -37.00 -0.75
N LYS A 213 -17.06 -37.00 -0.55
CA LYS A 213 -16.09 -37.00 -1.64
C LYS A 213 -16.09 -38.38 -2.30
N THR A 214 -15.95 -38.42 -3.62
CA THR A 214 -15.68 -39.66 -4.34
C THR A 214 -14.25 -40.14 -4.03
N ASN A 215 -14.07 -41.44 -3.81
CA ASN A 215 -12.77 -42.06 -3.52
C ASN A 215 -11.85 -42.18 -4.76
N ASN A 216 -11.92 -41.25 -5.73
CA ASN A 216 -10.99 -41.27 -6.86
C ASN A 216 -9.62 -40.80 -6.38
N SER A 217 -8.83 -41.76 -5.90
CA SER A 217 -7.48 -41.64 -5.37
C SER A 217 -6.44 -41.13 -6.39
N GLU A 218 -6.77 -41.14 -7.68
CA GLU A 218 -5.82 -40.79 -8.76
C GLU A 218 -6.06 -39.42 -9.40
N GLY A 219 -7.24 -38.81 -9.20
CA GLY A 219 -7.64 -37.57 -9.87
C GLY A 219 -7.44 -36.33 -9.00
N TYR A 220 -6.90 -35.25 -9.58
CA TYR A 220 -6.87 -33.92 -8.93
C TYR A 220 -8.27 -33.31 -8.76
N GLU A 221 -9.29 -33.85 -9.43
CA GLU A 221 -10.66 -33.36 -9.39
C GLU A 221 -11.46 -34.01 -8.26
N ILE A 222 -12.20 -33.17 -7.51
CA ILE A 222 -12.99 -33.64 -6.37
C ILE A 222 -14.45 -33.82 -6.83
N GLY A 223 -14.87 -35.08 -6.96
CA GLY A 223 -16.27 -35.46 -7.12
C GLY A 223 -17.00 -35.46 -5.78
N LEU A 224 -18.28 -35.10 -5.82
CA LEU A 224 -19.21 -35.10 -4.70
C LEU A 224 -20.37 -36.03 -5.05
N ILE A 225 -20.54 -37.06 -4.22
CA ILE A 225 -21.64 -38.02 -4.31
C ILE A 225 -22.55 -37.89 -3.10
N LYS A 226 -23.84 -38.13 -3.33
CA LYS A 226 -24.85 -38.11 -2.28
C LYS A 226 -24.52 -39.22 -1.29
N TYR A 227 -24.48 -38.91 0.00
CA TYR A 227 -24.26 -39.95 1.00
C TYR A 227 -25.55 -40.76 1.19
N SER A 228 -25.52 -42.05 0.89
CA SER A 228 -26.65 -42.98 1.00
C SER A 228 -26.74 -43.69 2.35
N GLY A 229 -25.79 -43.50 3.27
CA GLY A 229 -25.76 -44.17 4.57
C GLY A 229 -25.24 -45.60 4.50
N CYS A 230 -24.24 -45.91 5.34
CA CYS A 230 -23.91 -47.21 5.95
C CYS A 230 -22.57 -47.03 6.68
N GLU A 231 -22.31 -47.52 7.89
CA GLU A 231 -23.09 -48.22 8.93
C GLU A 231 -22.99 -47.35 10.20
N ILE A 232 -24.10 -47.14 10.90
CA ILE A 232 -24.25 -46.97 12.36
C ILE A 232 -25.75 -46.68 12.49
N ASN A 233 -26.50 -47.75 12.73
CA ASN A 233 -27.81 -47.65 13.32
C ASN A 233 -27.66 -46.93 14.66
N GLU A 234 -28.37 -45.81 14.83
CA GLU A 234 -29.10 -45.59 16.07
C GLU A 234 -30.24 -44.59 15.86
N LYS A 235 -31.45 -45.18 15.79
CA LYS A 235 -32.78 -44.66 16.14
C LYS A 235 -33.33 -43.45 15.36
N GLY A 236 -34.36 -43.71 14.55
CA GLY A 236 -35.35 -42.70 14.19
C GLY A 236 -36.25 -43.02 12.98
N SER A 237 -37.38 -43.68 13.26
CA SER A 237 -38.64 -43.83 12.50
C SER A 237 -38.62 -44.37 11.06
N GLU A 238 -39.26 -45.54 10.93
CA GLU A 238 -39.84 -46.08 9.71
C GLU A 238 -40.80 -45.07 9.06
N ASN A 239 -40.84 -45.10 7.71
CA ASN A 239 -41.64 -44.30 6.78
C ASN A 239 -41.11 -42.88 6.44
N SER A 240 -40.04 -42.83 5.64
CA SER A 240 -39.95 -41.88 4.51
C SER A 240 -38.91 -42.36 3.50
N ASP A 241 -39.25 -42.29 2.22
CA ASP A 241 -38.46 -42.66 1.04
C ASP A 241 -36.93 -42.70 1.23
N GLU A 242 -36.39 -43.87 0.88
CA GLU A 242 -34.97 -44.15 0.74
C GLU A 242 -34.20 -43.03 -0.01
N SER A 243 -32.94 -42.84 0.38
CA SER A 243 -31.84 -42.19 -0.37
C SER A 243 -31.35 -40.79 0.06
N SER A 244 -31.69 -40.21 1.21
CA SER A 244 -31.01 -38.97 1.66
C SER A 244 -30.75 -38.87 3.16
N TYR A 245 -29.48 -38.94 3.55
CA TYR A 245 -29.07 -38.60 4.91
C TYR A 245 -29.17 -37.09 5.13
N LYS A 246 -30.15 -36.66 5.92
CA LYS A 246 -30.42 -35.26 6.27
C LYS A 246 -29.88 -34.97 7.65
N ILE A 247 -29.12 -33.88 7.80
CA ILE A 247 -28.59 -33.43 9.09
C ILE A 247 -29.12 -32.05 9.45
N ALA A 248 -29.52 -31.85 10.70
CA ALA A 248 -29.75 -30.52 11.24
C ALA A 248 -28.41 -29.92 11.68
N LYS A 249 -28.04 -28.75 11.16
CA LYS A 249 -26.76 -28.10 11.45
C LYS A 249 -26.93 -26.61 11.75
N GLY A 250 -26.64 -26.23 12.98
CA GLY A 250 -26.47 -24.84 13.39
C GLY A 250 -25.10 -24.29 12.96
N PHE A 251 -25.09 -23.09 12.38
CA PHE A 251 -23.85 -22.39 12.06
C PHE A 251 -23.71 -21.12 12.89
N LYS A 252 -22.62 -21.00 13.68
CA LYS A 252 -22.29 -19.77 14.41
C LYS A 252 -22.06 -18.57 13.47
N VAL A 253 -21.53 -18.84 12.27
CA VAL A 253 -21.26 -17.84 11.24
C VAL A 253 -21.95 -18.26 9.95
N LYS A 254 -22.77 -17.37 9.37
CA LYS A 254 -23.54 -17.65 8.14
C LYS A 254 -22.68 -17.76 6.87
N LYS A 255 -21.43 -17.31 6.86
CA LYS A 255 -20.51 -17.34 5.70
C LYS A 255 -19.92 -18.73 5.42
N ARG A 256 -20.79 -19.66 5.01
CA ARG A 256 -20.44 -21.07 4.73
C ARG A 256 -20.78 -21.51 3.31
N ALA A 257 -21.50 -20.69 2.56
CA ALA A 257 -21.99 -21.04 1.24
C ALA A 257 -20.85 -21.01 0.20
N VAL A 258 -20.64 -22.12 -0.48
CA VAL A 258 -19.72 -22.25 -1.60
C VAL A 258 -20.32 -21.50 -2.81
N PRO A 259 -19.59 -20.58 -3.46
CA PRO A 259 -20.12 -19.86 -4.62
C PRO A 259 -20.62 -20.81 -5.71
N ARG A 260 -21.78 -20.53 -6.29
CA ARG A 260 -22.44 -21.41 -7.29
C ARG A 260 -21.52 -21.85 -8.43
N GLN A 261 -20.62 -20.97 -8.90
CA GLN A 261 -19.69 -21.30 -9.99
C GLN A 261 -18.62 -22.35 -9.61
N MET A 262 -18.39 -22.57 -8.31
CA MET A 262 -17.44 -23.57 -7.81
C MET A 262 -18.01 -24.98 -7.86
N ILE A 263 -19.32 -25.17 -7.98
CA ILE A 263 -19.93 -26.50 -7.99
C ILE A 263 -20.73 -26.67 -9.28
N SER A 264 -20.38 -27.69 -10.06
CA SER A 264 -21.06 -28.00 -11.32
C SER A 264 -21.58 -29.43 -11.30
N LYS A 265 -22.78 -29.64 -11.84
CA LYS A 265 -23.34 -30.98 -12.04
C LYS A 265 -22.56 -31.68 -13.17
N VAL A 266 -22.15 -32.92 -12.94
CA VAL A 266 -21.52 -33.76 -13.97
C VAL A 266 -22.61 -34.32 -14.89
N ARG A 267 -22.41 -34.28 -16.21
CA ARG A 267 -23.36 -34.84 -17.19
C ARG A 267 -23.18 -36.35 -17.29
N LYS A 268 -24.27 -37.08 -17.56
CA LYS A 268 -24.28 -38.55 -17.67
C LYS A 268 -23.32 -39.10 -18.74
N SER A 269 -23.07 -38.34 -19.81
CA SER A 269 -22.11 -38.72 -20.87
C SER A 269 -20.65 -38.74 -20.43
N ASP A 270 -20.32 -38.01 -19.35
CA ASP A 270 -18.94 -37.76 -18.94
C ASP A 270 -18.55 -38.57 -17.68
N SER A 271 -19.49 -39.34 -17.12
CA SER A 271 -19.23 -40.19 -15.96
C SER A 271 -18.89 -41.61 -16.39
N MET A 272 -17.74 -42.11 -15.93
CA MET A 272 -17.36 -43.54 -16.01
C MET A 272 -18.27 -44.45 -15.13
N TYR A 273 -19.30 -43.88 -14.51
CA TYR A 273 -20.21 -44.53 -13.57
C TYR A 273 -21.60 -44.69 -14.21
N ASN A 274 -21.97 -45.93 -14.50
CA ASN A 274 -23.34 -46.33 -14.85
C ASN A 274 -24.23 -46.36 -13.60
N SER A 275 -24.51 -45.21 -12.97
CA SER A 275 -25.55 -45.17 -11.93
C SER A 275 -26.39 -43.90 -11.99
N GLU A 276 -27.65 -44.02 -11.57
CA GLU A 276 -28.65 -42.95 -11.48
C GLU A 276 -28.28 -41.83 -10.47
N THR A 277 -27.13 -41.95 -9.81
CA THR A 277 -26.71 -41.02 -8.77
C THR A 277 -26.25 -39.67 -9.36
N LYS A 278 -26.81 -38.58 -8.82
CA LYS A 278 -26.42 -37.21 -9.21
C LYS A 278 -25.00 -36.95 -8.70
N ILE A 279 -24.02 -36.81 -9.59
CA ILE A 279 -22.64 -36.43 -9.25
C ILE A 279 -22.45 -34.93 -9.45
N TYR A 280 -21.85 -34.27 -8.46
CA TYR A 280 -21.37 -32.89 -8.57
C TYR A 280 -19.84 -32.86 -8.54
N LYS A 281 -19.25 -31.82 -9.13
CA LYS A 281 -17.81 -31.62 -9.18
C LYS A 281 -17.45 -30.28 -8.54
N LEU A 282 -16.47 -30.30 -7.65
CA LEU A 282 -15.86 -29.09 -7.11
C LEU A 282 -14.80 -28.57 -8.09
N ASN A 283 -14.93 -27.30 -8.44
CA ASN A 283 -14.11 -26.62 -9.44
C ASN A 283 -13.00 -25.75 -8.82
N CYS A 284 -12.52 -26.16 -7.66
CA CYS A 284 -11.34 -25.64 -7.02
C CYS A 284 -10.73 -26.75 -6.17
N PRO A 285 -9.44 -26.63 -5.78
CA PRO A 285 -8.88 -27.45 -4.72
C PRO A 285 -9.71 -27.30 -3.43
N LYS A 286 -9.79 -28.35 -2.60
CA LYS A 286 -10.56 -28.27 -1.33
C LYS A 286 -9.95 -27.24 -0.39
N GLU A 287 -8.63 -27.12 -0.43
CA GLU A 287 -7.80 -26.24 0.40
C GLU A 287 -8.00 -24.78 0.01
N ALA A 288 -8.43 -24.51 -1.22
CA ALA A 288 -8.80 -23.18 -1.67
C ALA A 288 -10.12 -22.67 -1.03
N LEU A 289 -10.99 -23.56 -0.54
CA LEU A 289 -12.21 -23.16 0.17
C LEU A 289 -11.83 -22.69 1.57
N PHE A 290 -11.79 -21.38 1.77
CA PHE A 290 -11.27 -20.79 3.00
C PHE A 290 -12.41 -20.41 3.95
N PRO A 291 -12.60 -21.12 5.08
CA PRO A 291 -13.59 -20.72 6.09
C PRO A 291 -13.13 -19.43 6.77
N LEU A 292 -14.05 -18.49 7.00
CA LEU A 292 -13.72 -17.19 7.63
C LEU A 292 -13.00 -17.32 8.98
N GLU A 293 -13.27 -18.38 9.73
CA GLU A 293 -12.69 -18.63 11.06
C GLU A 293 -11.16 -18.82 11.03
N VAL A 294 -10.60 -19.28 9.90
CA VAL A 294 -9.13 -19.39 9.70
C VAL A 294 -8.59 -18.10 9.09
N ALA A 295 -9.39 -17.41 8.27
CA ALA A 295 -9.00 -16.14 7.64
C ALA A 295 -8.69 -15.01 8.62
N MET A 296 -9.36 -15.02 9.77
CA MET A 296 -9.10 -14.06 10.85
C MET A 296 -7.82 -14.38 11.64
N ARG A 297 -7.27 -15.61 11.52
CA ARG A 297 -6.06 -16.05 12.26
C ARG A 297 -4.78 -16.00 11.43
N THR A 298 -4.86 -16.10 10.10
CA THR A 298 -3.67 -16.07 9.22
C THR A 298 -3.42 -14.66 8.68
N LYS A 299 -2.73 -13.83 9.48
CA LYS A 299 -2.18 -12.47 9.25
C LYS A 299 -3.05 -11.45 8.47
N PRO A 300 -3.10 -10.20 8.97
CA PRO A 300 -4.09 -9.22 8.54
C PRO A 300 -3.90 -8.92 7.06
N TYR A 301 -5.01 -8.89 6.34
CA TYR A 301 -5.16 -7.97 5.24
C TYR A 301 -4.68 -6.62 5.78
N GLN A 302 -3.52 -6.12 5.34
CA GLN A 302 -3.24 -4.70 5.47
C GLN A 302 -4.34 -4.04 4.65
N GLU A 303 -5.43 -3.67 5.32
CA GLU A 303 -6.08 -2.42 4.95
C GLU A 303 -4.93 -1.43 4.89
N VAL A 304 -4.58 -1.02 3.68
CA VAL A 304 -3.89 0.24 3.48
C VAL A 304 -4.89 1.26 4.03
N ALA A 305 -4.83 1.49 5.33
CA ALA A 305 -5.41 2.67 5.93
C ALA A 305 -4.68 3.80 5.22
N VAL A 306 -5.34 4.40 4.24
CA VAL A 306 -5.00 5.73 3.79
C VAL A 306 -5.28 6.60 5.00
N ILE A 307 -4.30 6.71 5.90
CA ILE A 307 -4.29 7.77 6.88
C ILE A 307 -4.19 9.03 6.03
N LEU A 308 -5.33 9.65 5.76
CA LEU A 308 -5.36 11.01 5.26
C LEU A 308 -4.66 11.84 6.34
N GLY A 309 -3.35 12.05 6.16
CA GLY A 309 -2.60 12.94 7.01
C GLY A 309 -3.30 14.30 6.97
N SER A 310 -3.34 14.99 8.11
CA SER A 310 -3.76 16.39 8.09
C SER A 310 -2.90 17.15 7.08
N ARG A 311 -3.44 18.23 6.48
CA ARG A 311 -2.66 19.09 5.57
C ARG A 311 -1.33 19.56 6.20
N VAL A 312 -1.32 19.72 7.53
CA VAL A 312 -0.12 20.07 8.31
C VAL A 312 0.88 18.91 8.35
N ASP A 313 0.43 17.67 8.55
CA ASP A 313 1.27 16.47 8.52
C ASP A 313 1.92 16.25 7.15
N GLU A 314 1.18 16.49 6.06
CA GLU A 314 1.70 16.44 4.69
C GLU A 314 2.82 17.46 4.46
N ILE A 315 2.59 18.70 4.91
CA ILE A 315 3.57 19.79 4.81
C ILE A 315 4.83 19.47 5.62
N ILE A 316 4.71 18.97 6.85
CA ILE A 316 5.86 18.54 7.66
C ILE A 316 6.64 17.43 6.93
N ASN A 317 5.95 16.46 6.32
CA ASN A 317 6.59 15.38 5.56
C ASN A 317 7.29 15.85 4.28
N LYS A 318 6.80 16.94 3.65
CA LYS A 318 7.40 17.58 2.46
C LYS A 318 8.76 18.20 2.80
N TYR A 319 8.86 18.96 3.88
CA TYR A 319 10.04 19.79 4.16
C TYR A 319 11.08 19.12 5.09
N ILE A 320 10.69 18.18 5.95
CA ILE A 320 11.58 17.60 6.97
C ILE A 320 12.05 16.21 6.54
N GLU A 321 13.35 15.95 6.66
CA GLU A 321 13.92 14.63 6.35
C GLU A 321 13.83 13.67 7.55
N ASN A 322 14.35 14.10 8.70
CA ASN A 322 14.50 13.29 9.91
C ASN A 322 13.14 12.87 10.50
N ASN A 323 12.94 11.56 10.70
CA ASN A 323 11.68 11.02 11.24
C ASN A 323 11.43 11.38 12.71
N GLY A 324 12.47 11.44 13.55
CA GLY A 324 12.34 11.85 14.95
C GLY A 324 11.85 13.29 15.07
N THR A 325 12.36 14.19 14.22
CA THR A 325 11.91 15.57 14.13
C THR A 325 10.46 15.69 13.66
N LYS A 326 10.07 14.91 12.63
CA LYS A 326 8.67 14.86 12.17
C LYS A 326 7.71 14.48 13.30
N ILE A 327 8.05 13.47 14.10
CA ILE A 327 7.19 13.02 15.20
C ILE A 327 6.98 14.16 16.22
N LYS A 328 8.07 14.86 16.61
CA LYS A 328 7.99 16.00 17.54
C LYS A 328 7.16 17.15 16.98
N LEU A 329 7.40 17.54 15.72
CA LEU A 329 6.66 18.62 15.08
C LEU A 329 5.17 18.27 14.92
N LYS A 330 4.83 17.03 14.56
CA LYS A 330 3.42 16.58 14.48
C LYS A 330 2.74 16.57 15.84
N ALA A 331 3.45 16.20 16.91
CA ALA A 331 2.91 16.27 18.26
C ALA A 331 2.57 17.72 18.65
N ILE A 332 3.45 18.68 18.35
CA ILE A 332 3.19 20.11 18.56
C ILE A 332 2.02 20.59 17.69
N ALA A 333 2.00 20.21 16.41
CA ALA A 333 0.92 20.60 15.49
C ALA A 333 -0.46 20.13 15.99
N ARG A 334 -0.56 18.93 16.56
CA ARG A 334 -1.80 18.43 17.19
C ARG A 334 -2.21 19.25 18.41
N ARG A 335 -1.27 19.66 19.26
CA ARG A 335 -1.56 20.57 20.39
C ARG A 335 -2.08 21.92 19.91
N LEU A 336 -1.63 22.38 18.74
CA LEU A 336 -2.01 23.67 18.19
C LEU A 336 -3.26 23.64 17.28
N GLU A 337 -3.76 22.46 16.92
CA GLU A 337 -4.74 22.24 15.84
C GLU A 337 -6.00 23.11 15.91
N LYS A 338 -6.45 23.47 17.12
CA LYS A 338 -7.69 24.23 17.35
C LYS A 338 -7.51 25.75 17.35
N TYR A 339 -6.27 26.23 17.40
CA TYR A 339 -5.99 27.66 17.55
C TYR A 339 -5.77 28.32 16.19
N ARG A 340 -6.24 29.55 16.03
CA ARG A 340 -6.13 30.31 14.77
C ARG A 340 -5.42 31.64 14.94
N ASP A 341 -5.17 32.08 16.17
CA ASP A 341 -4.36 33.26 16.46
C ASP A 341 -3.22 32.87 17.41
N LEU A 342 -1.99 32.95 16.92
CA LEU A 342 -0.78 32.50 17.62
C LEU A 342 0.28 33.60 17.63
N GLN A 343 0.85 33.87 18.80
CA GLN A 343 2.10 34.61 18.95
C GLN A 343 3.23 33.64 19.27
N ILE A 344 4.30 33.70 18.48
CA ILE A 344 5.44 32.79 18.57
C ILE A 344 6.72 33.61 18.66
N ILE A 345 7.58 33.28 19.62
CA ILE A 345 8.93 33.83 19.74
C ILE A 345 9.90 32.82 19.13
N THR A 346 10.80 33.30 18.29
CA THR A 346 11.78 32.47 17.56
C THR A 346 13.20 32.94 17.82
N ASP A 347 14.14 32.02 17.85
CA ASP A 347 15.55 32.30 18.08
C ASP A 347 16.44 31.26 17.36
N GLY A 348 17.58 31.70 16.84
CA GLY A 348 18.53 30.90 16.10
C GLY A 348 19.98 31.09 16.56
N SER A 349 20.66 30.01 16.91
CA SER A 349 22.07 30.03 17.32
C SER A 349 22.98 29.34 16.31
N VAL A 350 24.26 29.75 16.26
CA VAL A 350 25.30 29.09 15.45
C VAL A 350 26.32 28.47 16.37
N ASP A 351 26.77 27.26 16.05
CA ASP A 351 27.92 26.68 16.72
C ASP A 351 29.23 27.39 16.34
N ILE A 352 29.79 28.14 17.30
CA ILE A 352 31.02 28.92 17.14
C ILE A 352 32.26 28.08 17.51
N GLU A 353 32.09 27.01 18.29
CA GLU A 353 33.17 26.21 18.89
C GLU A 353 33.70 25.11 17.95
N ALA A 354 32.88 24.61 17.03
CA ALA A 354 33.32 23.62 16.05
C ALA A 354 34.29 24.24 15.02
N THR A 355 35.52 23.73 14.97
CA THR A 355 36.58 24.19 14.05
C THR A 355 36.35 23.76 12.60
N ASP A 356 35.64 22.65 12.39
CA ASP A 356 35.25 22.14 11.07
C ASP A 356 33.91 22.73 10.62
N VAL A 357 33.92 23.51 9.53
CA VAL A 357 32.73 24.15 8.94
C VAL A 357 31.67 23.11 8.55
N GLY A 358 32.06 21.88 8.19
CA GLY A 358 31.15 20.79 7.85
C GLY A 358 30.45 20.16 9.06
N LYS A 359 30.92 20.42 10.29
CA LYS A 359 30.36 19.90 11.55
C LYS A 359 29.59 20.94 12.35
N LYS A 360 29.61 22.21 11.94
CA LYS A 360 28.86 23.29 12.59
C LYS A 360 27.36 23.06 12.45
N ARG A 361 26.65 23.13 13.58
CA ARG A 361 25.19 22.98 13.66
C ARG A 361 24.53 24.34 13.93
N LEU A 362 23.31 24.50 13.43
CA LEU A 362 22.49 25.67 13.69
C LEU A 362 21.39 25.29 14.68
N GLY A 363 21.42 25.85 15.89
CA GLY A 363 20.33 25.70 16.83
C GLY A 363 19.10 26.44 16.31
N ILE A 364 17.97 25.74 16.19
CA ILE A 364 16.69 26.33 15.79
C ILE A 364 15.68 26.16 16.90
N ARG A 365 14.92 27.23 17.18
CA ARG A 365 13.97 27.18 18.28
C ARG A 365 12.79 28.12 18.11
N PHE A 366 11.62 27.65 18.56
CA PHE A 366 10.46 28.51 18.75
C PHE A 366 9.70 28.16 20.03
N VAL A 367 8.97 29.16 20.54
CA VAL A 367 8.10 29.05 21.72
C VAL A 367 6.81 29.79 21.42
N VAL A 368 5.66 29.14 21.59
CA VAL A 368 4.38 29.84 21.54
C VAL A 368 4.23 30.62 22.83
N SER A 369 4.00 31.93 22.75
CA SER A 369 3.89 32.81 23.91
C SER A 369 2.44 33.21 24.19
N ARG A 370 1.62 33.35 23.14
CA ARG A 370 0.19 33.66 23.28
C ARG A 370 -0.66 32.89 22.29
N ILE A 371 -1.88 32.56 22.72
CA ILE A 371 -2.94 31.97 21.91
C ILE A 371 -4.18 32.86 22.07
N ASN A 372 -4.80 33.29 20.97
CA ASN A 372 -5.96 34.20 20.99
C ASN A 372 -5.71 35.45 21.88
N ASN A 373 -4.51 36.02 21.79
CA ASN A 373 -4.02 37.13 22.61
C ASN A 373 -3.89 36.89 24.13
N GLN A 374 -4.10 35.67 24.61
CA GLN A 374 -3.88 35.28 26.00
C GLN A 374 -2.54 34.56 26.17
N ALA A 375 -1.82 34.86 27.25
CA ALA A 375 -0.57 34.17 27.57
C ALA A 375 -0.85 32.70 27.88
N ILE A 376 0.01 31.80 27.40
CA ILE A 376 -0.13 30.37 27.70
C ILE A 376 0.60 30.01 28.99
N GLU A 377 -0.01 29.11 29.77
CA GLU A 377 0.58 28.59 31.01
C GLU A 377 1.46 27.36 30.75
N GLU A 378 1.04 26.49 29.83
CA GLU A 378 1.82 25.33 29.40
C GLU A 378 2.79 25.69 28.28
N GLU A 379 4.07 25.30 28.42
CA GLU A 379 5.07 25.54 27.38
C GLU A 379 4.78 24.68 26.13
N VAL A 380 4.52 25.36 25.00
CA VAL A 380 4.53 24.77 23.67
C VAL A 380 5.77 25.28 22.94
N SER A 381 6.83 24.47 22.93
CA SER A 381 8.11 24.85 22.32
C SER A 381 8.72 23.71 21.51
N PHE A 382 9.69 24.07 20.68
CA PHE A 382 10.52 23.14 19.93
C PHE A 382 11.97 23.60 19.99
N ALA A 383 12.88 22.67 20.23
CA ALA A 383 14.32 22.87 20.10
C ALA A 383 14.91 21.76 19.22
N GLY A 384 15.71 22.15 18.24
CA GLY A 384 16.36 21.22 17.32
C GLY A 384 17.63 21.81 16.73
N ALA A 385 18.30 21.02 15.88
CA ALA A 385 19.46 21.43 15.14
C ALA A 385 19.21 21.31 13.63
N LEU A 386 19.58 22.34 12.88
CA LEU A 386 19.60 22.36 11.42
C LEU A 386 21.05 22.21 10.93
N GLU A 387 21.25 21.36 9.93
CA GLU A 387 22.54 21.18 9.28
C GLU A 387 22.69 22.07 8.03
N ASP A 388 23.92 22.11 7.51
CA ASP A 388 24.35 22.84 6.31
C ASP A 388 24.41 24.39 6.44
N TRP A 389 25.39 24.98 5.77
CA TRP A 389 25.60 26.43 5.62
C TRP A 389 25.52 27.26 6.93
N PRO A 390 26.41 27.02 7.90
CA PRO A 390 26.28 27.54 9.28
C PRO A 390 26.40 29.07 9.36
N LYS A 391 25.27 29.78 9.31
CA LYS A 391 25.18 31.25 9.45
C LYS A 391 24.03 31.63 10.39
N SER A 392 24.24 32.68 11.19
CA SER A 392 23.24 33.13 12.19
C SER A 392 21.91 33.47 11.54
N THR A 393 21.91 34.22 10.43
CA THR A 393 20.68 34.54 9.70
C THR A 393 19.93 33.29 9.20
N ARG A 394 20.64 32.19 8.91
CA ARG A 394 20.02 30.93 8.49
C ARG A 394 19.39 30.18 9.67
N ALA A 395 20.03 30.20 10.84
CA ALA A 395 19.43 29.66 12.07
C ALA A 395 18.11 30.38 12.39
N GLU A 396 18.11 31.71 12.32
CA GLU A 396 16.93 32.55 12.55
C GLU A 396 15.79 32.26 11.56
N LEU A 397 16.11 32.21 10.26
CA LEU A 397 15.14 31.83 9.24
C LEU A 397 14.62 30.40 9.47
N GLY A 398 15.49 29.47 9.88
CA GLY A 398 15.12 28.10 10.20
C GLY A 398 14.15 28.01 11.36
N ALA A 399 14.38 28.77 12.44
CA ALA A 399 13.49 28.88 13.59
C ALA A 399 12.08 29.35 13.17
N ILE A 400 12.01 30.39 12.33
CA ILE A 400 10.77 30.90 11.75
C ILE A 400 10.08 29.85 10.88
N GLY A 401 10.83 29.21 9.97
CA GLY A 401 10.29 28.17 9.09
C GLY A 401 9.69 27.00 9.85
N PHE A 402 10.39 26.49 10.86
CA PHE A 402 9.92 25.38 11.69
C PHE A 402 8.71 25.75 12.54
N ALA A 403 8.62 26.98 13.03
CA ALA A 403 7.41 27.48 13.69
C ALA A 403 6.20 27.41 12.74
N LEU A 404 6.36 27.87 11.50
CA LEU A 404 5.27 27.85 10.51
C LEU A 404 4.86 26.43 10.08
N LEU A 405 5.75 25.44 10.16
CA LEU A 405 5.43 24.05 9.86
C LEU A 405 4.40 23.46 10.82
N VAL A 406 4.34 23.90 12.07
CA VAL A 406 3.41 23.35 13.08
C VAL A 406 2.11 24.15 13.23
N VAL A 407 2.03 25.36 12.68
CA VAL A 407 0.84 26.21 12.73
C VAL A 407 -0.31 25.60 11.91
N PRO A 408 -1.58 25.64 12.39
CA PRO A 408 -2.75 25.21 11.64
C PRO A 408 -3.08 26.08 10.41
N CYS A 409 -3.82 25.53 9.46
CA CYS A 409 -4.26 26.28 8.27
C CYS A 409 -5.24 27.41 8.63
N GLY A 410 -5.19 28.52 7.90
CA GLY A 410 -6.06 29.69 8.11
C GLY A 410 -5.75 30.51 9.36
N SER A 411 -4.53 30.42 9.88
CA SER A 411 -4.14 31.10 11.13
C SER A 411 -3.51 32.47 10.88
N ILE A 412 -3.74 33.38 11.83
CA ILE A 412 -2.98 34.62 12.01
C ILE A 412 -1.79 34.30 12.92
N VAL A 413 -0.58 34.53 12.42
CA VAL A 413 0.66 34.21 13.13
C VAL A 413 1.47 35.48 13.34
N ARG A 414 1.74 35.82 14.60
CA ARG A 414 2.62 36.92 15.01
C ARG A 414 3.96 36.33 15.46
N ILE A 415 5.00 36.52 14.66
CA ILE A 415 6.35 36.05 14.99
C ILE A 415 7.16 37.21 15.56
N CYS A 416 7.71 37.00 16.76
CA CYS A 416 8.63 37.92 17.43
C CYS A 416 10.05 37.36 17.31
N THR A 417 10.96 38.13 16.69
CA THR A 417 12.38 37.79 16.52
C THR A 417 13.23 39.04 16.69
N ASP A 418 14.46 38.91 17.19
CA ASP A 418 15.43 40.00 17.24
C ASP A 418 16.21 40.16 15.92
N SER A 419 16.10 39.20 15.01
CA SER A 419 16.83 39.15 13.75
C SER A 419 16.18 39.99 12.65
N SER A 420 16.54 41.28 12.64
CA SER A 420 16.16 42.20 11.54
C SER A 420 16.63 41.71 10.15
N SER A 421 17.74 40.97 10.10
CA SER A 421 18.23 40.34 8.87
C SER A 421 17.28 39.26 8.36
N ALA A 422 16.71 38.43 9.24
CA ALA A 422 15.74 37.41 8.85
C ALA A 422 14.44 38.05 8.34
N ILE A 423 13.94 39.10 9.02
CA ILE A 423 12.77 39.87 8.59
C ILE A 423 12.98 40.41 7.16
N SER A 424 14.10 41.09 6.91
CA SER A 424 14.41 41.67 5.60
C SER A 424 14.51 40.60 4.50
N VAL A 425 15.05 39.42 4.80
CA VAL A 425 15.10 38.31 3.81
C VAL A 425 13.70 37.84 3.46
N ILE A 426 12.80 37.67 4.44
CA ILE A 426 11.42 37.23 4.20
C ILE A 426 10.66 38.29 3.39
N GLU A 427 10.74 39.56 3.77
CA GLU A 427 10.12 40.66 3.04
C GLU A 427 10.65 40.76 1.60
N LYS A 428 11.96 40.75 1.40
CA LYS A 428 12.56 40.77 0.05
C LYS A 428 12.14 39.57 -0.76
N SER A 429 12.14 38.38 -0.15
CA SER A 429 11.71 37.17 -0.86
C SER A 429 10.26 37.30 -1.35
N SER A 430 9.38 37.97 -0.59
CA SER A 430 7.96 38.17 -0.93
C SER A 430 7.72 39.08 -2.13
N LEU A 431 8.68 39.96 -2.41
CA LEU A 431 8.60 40.95 -3.49
C LEU A 431 9.24 40.44 -4.80
N VAL A 432 10.09 39.42 -4.75
CA VAL A 432 10.83 38.94 -5.92
C VAL A 432 10.05 37.85 -6.66
N VAL A 433 9.43 38.23 -7.77
CA VAL A 433 8.65 37.32 -8.63
C VAL A 433 9.54 36.57 -9.64
N GLU A 434 10.56 37.24 -10.19
CA GLU A 434 11.40 36.68 -11.26
C GLU A 434 12.42 35.63 -10.79
N THR A 435 12.43 34.47 -11.44
CA THR A 435 13.31 33.32 -11.16
C THR A 435 14.79 33.68 -11.05
N ARG A 436 15.30 34.53 -11.97
CA ARG A 436 16.70 34.96 -11.97
C ARG A 436 17.06 35.79 -10.72
N ASN A 437 16.16 36.66 -10.30
CA ASN A 437 16.39 37.49 -9.12
C ASN A 437 16.23 36.69 -7.84
N ARG A 438 15.38 35.64 -7.84
CA ARG A 438 15.30 34.69 -6.73
C ARG A 438 16.66 34.01 -6.54
N LEU A 439 17.29 33.44 -7.56
CA LEU A 439 18.58 32.74 -7.42
C LEU A 439 19.75 33.61 -6.91
N LYS A 440 19.59 34.95 -6.89
CA LYS A 440 20.57 35.91 -6.35
C LYS A 440 20.38 36.22 -4.86
N VAL A 441 19.27 35.79 -4.24
CA VAL A 441 18.97 36.01 -2.82
C VAL A 441 19.73 34.99 -1.96
N ARG A 442 20.34 35.45 -0.85
CA ARG A 442 20.99 34.58 0.14
C ARG A 442 19.94 33.89 1.02
N ASN A 443 20.21 32.66 1.47
CA ASN A 443 19.30 31.89 2.35
C ASN A 443 17.93 31.60 1.72
N ASN A 444 17.88 31.53 0.39
CA ASN A 444 16.63 31.58 -0.35
C ASN A 444 15.77 30.33 -0.17
N HIS A 445 16.41 29.18 0.06
CA HIS A 445 15.68 27.93 0.28
C HIS A 445 14.78 28.01 1.54
N ILE A 446 15.23 28.54 2.69
CA ILE A 446 14.34 28.72 3.87
C ILE A 446 13.31 29.81 3.60
N GLY A 447 13.70 30.88 2.90
CA GLY A 447 12.77 31.91 2.46
C GLY A 447 11.60 31.32 1.68
N TRP A 448 11.86 30.42 0.73
CA TRP A 448 10.82 29.73 -0.03
C TRP A 448 9.97 28.81 0.84
N LEU A 449 10.57 28.04 1.75
CA LEU A 449 9.81 27.23 2.71
C LEU A 449 8.78 28.09 3.45
N ILE A 450 9.20 29.25 3.96
CA ILE A 450 8.35 30.19 4.69
C ILE A 450 7.20 30.68 3.79
N GLN A 451 7.51 31.10 2.56
CA GLN A 451 6.51 31.60 1.62
C GLN A 451 5.51 30.53 1.18
N GLU A 452 5.99 29.34 0.83
CA GLU A 452 5.14 28.24 0.42
C GLU A 452 4.30 27.75 1.59
N CYS A 453 4.85 27.69 2.81
CA CYS A 453 4.06 27.39 4.00
C CYS A 453 2.93 28.41 4.21
N CYS A 454 3.21 29.71 4.03
CA CYS A 454 2.18 30.74 4.14
C CYS A 454 1.09 30.58 3.08
N LYS A 455 1.46 30.30 1.82
CA LYS A 455 0.51 30.07 0.72
C LYS A 455 -0.29 28.79 0.91
N ASP A 456 0.38 27.66 1.11
CA ASP A 456 -0.21 26.31 1.20
C ASP A 456 -1.18 26.17 2.39
N LYS A 457 -0.95 26.93 3.46
CA LYS A 457 -1.78 26.94 4.67
C LYS A 457 -2.69 28.16 4.78
N ASN A 458 -2.68 29.08 3.82
CA ASN A 458 -3.41 30.35 3.87
C ASN A 458 -3.18 31.13 5.19
N LEU A 459 -1.92 31.40 5.53
CA LEU A 459 -1.54 32.08 6.78
C LEU A 459 -1.46 33.59 6.59
N VAL A 460 -1.84 34.33 7.63
CA VAL A 460 -1.56 35.76 7.76
C VAL A 460 -0.35 35.92 8.68
N LEU A 461 0.84 36.03 8.08
CA LEU A 461 2.10 36.20 8.82
C LEU A 461 2.37 37.67 9.12
N ARG A 462 2.64 37.99 10.38
CA ARG A 462 3.11 39.30 10.85
C ARG A 462 4.42 39.14 11.61
N LEU A 463 5.45 39.87 11.20
CA LEU A 463 6.78 39.83 11.82
C LEU A 463 6.97 41.07 12.70
N TYR A 464 7.46 40.88 13.92
CA TYR A 464 7.77 41.95 14.86
C TYR A 464 9.22 41.83 15.31
N LYS A 465 9.97 42.94 15.16
CA LYS A 465 11.31 43.05 15.71
C LYS A 465 11.21 43.27 17.22
N VAL A 466 11.81 42.38 18.01
CA VAL A 466 11.99 42.57 19.45
C VAL A 466 13.41 42.99 19.78
N LYS A 467 13.62 43.61 20.94
CA LYS A 467 14.96 44.03 21.38
C LYS A 467 15.72 42.80 21.86
N ALA A 468 16.88 42.53 21.25
CA ALA A 468 17.81 41.50 21.71
C ALA A 468 18.09 41.70 23.21
N HIS A 469 18.06 40.62 23.99
CA HIS A 469 18.34 40.62 25.43
C HIS A 469 17.41 41.50 26.30
N SER A 470 16.16 41.74 25.87
CA SER A 470 15.13 42.31 26.76
C SER A 470 14.85 41.36 27.95
N ASP A 471 14.53 41.89 29.13
CA ASP A 471 14.17 41.11 30.33
C ASP A 471 12.85 40.32 30.24
N GLU A 472 12.24 40.23 29.06
CA GLU A 472 11.00 39.48 28.84
C GLU A 472 11.22 37.96 29.02
N LYS A 473 10.40 37.36 29.89
CA LYS A 473 10.43 35.94 30.28
C LYS A 473 10.60 34.99 29.09
N PHE A 474 9.83 35.19 28.02
CA PHE A 474 9.82 34.25 26.88
C PHE A 474 11.01 34.42 25.91
N ASN A 475 11.66 35.60 25.87
CA ASN A 475 12.90 35.80 25.11
C ASN A 475 14.09 35.14 25.82
N LYS A 476 14.17 35.25 27.15
CA LYS A 476 15.17 34.50 27.95
C LYS A 476 14.97 33.00 27.85
N ILE A 477 13.70 32.58 27.88
CA ILE A 477 13.33 31.21 27.61
C ILE A 477 13.90 30.87 26.25
N ALA A 478 13.57 31.57 25.15
CA ALA A 478 14.03 31.37 23.76
C ALA A 478 15.56 31.23 23.56
N ASP A 479 16.37 32.10 24.16
CA ASP A 479 17.84 32.04 24.05
C ASP A 479 18.41 30.76 24.73
N SER A 480 17.86 30.37 25.88
CA SER A 480 18.34 29.20 26.64
C SER A 480 18.22 27.86 25.88
N LEU A 481 17.03 27.49 25.40
CA LEU A 481 16.87 26.27 24.58
C LEU A 481 17.40 26.42 23.14
N ALA A 482 17.68 27.62 22.61
CA ALA A 482 18.40 27.74 21.34
C ALA A 482 19.85 27.25 21.51
N LYS A 483 20.47 27.55 22.67
CA LYS A 483 21.77 27.00 23.08
C LYS A 483 21.70 25.50 23.40
N GLN A 484 20.61 25.01 24.02
CA GLN A 484 20.44 23.57 24.26
C GLN A 484 20.17 22.77 22.97
N GLY A 485 19.39 23.31 22.04
CA GLY A 485 19.10 22.70 20.74
C GLY A 485 20.35 22.45 19.91
N ARG A 486 21.36 23.31 20.04
CA ARG A 486 22.71 23.10 19.46
C ARG A 486 23.39 21.84 19.98
N ILE A 487 23.30 21.57 21.29
CA ILE A 487 24.05 20.52 21.99
C ILE A 487 23.30 19.17 22.01
N LEU A 488 21.99 19.21 22.24
CA LEU A 488 21.13 18.04 22.53
C LEU A 488 20.04 17.79 21.48
N GLY A 489 19.93 18.65 20.47
CA GLY A 489 18.87 18.60 19.46
C GLY A 489 19.04 17.43 18.48
N ILE A 490 17.92 16.83 18.08
CA ILE A 490 17.89 15.90 16.95
C ILE A 490 18.24 16.69 15.69
N THR A 491 19.33 16.30 15.02
CA THR A 491 19.79 16.95 13.80
C THR A 491 18.82 16.70 12.65
N SER A 492 18.51 17.77 11.93
CA SER A 492 17.56 17.77 10.83
C SER A 492 18.18 18.46 9.62
N ARG A 493 17.93 17.88 8.45
CA ARG A 493 18.10 18.55 7.16
C ARG A 493 16.72 18.89 6.60
N LEU A 494 16.68 19.99 5.85
CA LEU A 494 15.55 20.26 4.98
C LEU A 494 15.66 19.33 3.78
N LYS A 495 14.58 18.62 3.45
CA LYS A 495 14.52 17.83 2.22
C LYS A 495 14.72 18.72 1.01
N GLU A 496 15.21 18.14 -0.08
CA GLU A 496 15.10 18.80 -1.39
C GLU A 496 13.61 18.98 -1.72
N PHE A 497 13.16 20.22 -1.87
CA PHE A 497 11.78 20.52 -2.25
C PHE A 497 11.75 21.53 -3.38
N TRP A 498 10.96 21.19 -4.41
CA TRP A 498 10.67 22.04 -5.54
C TRP A 498 9.70 23.13 -5.12
N SER A 499 10.08 24.37 -5.43
CA SER A 499 9.16 25.48 -5.33
C SER A 499 8.28 25.43 -6.56
N ASN A 500 7.00 25.73 -6.42
CA ASN A 500 6.08 25.80 -7.56
C ASN A 500 6.49 26.83 -8.63
N SER A 501 7.53 27.63 -8.38
CA SER A 501 8.05 28.66 -9.28
C SER A 501 9.43 28.35 -9.89
N LEU A 502 10.08 27.23 -9.56
CA LEU A 502 11.40 26.86 -10.06
C LEU A 502 11.47 25.35 -10.34
N GLU A 503 11.69 24.99 -11.61
CA GLU A 503 11.69 23.59 -12.08
C GLU A 503 12.96 22.81 -11.69
N THR A 504 14.09 23.50 -11.45
CA THR A 504 15.40 22.88 -11.12
C THR A 504 16.23 23.75 -10.18
N TYR A 505 17.09 23.14 -9.35
CA TYR A 505 18.00 23.84 -8.43
C TYR A 505 19.45 23.41 -8.60
N PRO A 506 20.38 24.34 -8.37
CA PRO A 506 21.79 24.00 -8.23
C PRO A 506 22.02 23.28 -6.89
N VAL A 507 22.52 22.05 -6.98
CA VAL A 507 22.93 21.21 -5.84
C VAL A 507 24.43 20.94 -5.90
N TRP A 508 25.07 20.84 -4.75
CA TRP A 508 26.46 20.41 -4.61
C TRP A 508 26.52 19.25 -3.62
N ASN A 509 27.04 18.09 -4.05
CA ASN A 509 27.09 16.87 -3.22
C ASN A 509 25.77 16.57 -2.48
N THR A 510 24.63 16.58 -3.19
CA THR A 510 23.27 16.34 -2.64
C THR A 510 22.77 17.40 -1.63
N THR A 511 23.48 18.53 -1.48
CA THR A 511 23.05 19.67 -0.66
C THR A 511 22.68 20.85 -1.58
N VAL A 512 21.51 21.45 -1.36
CA VAL A 512 21.07 22.64 -2.10
C VAL A 512 22.03 23.81 -1.87
N ILE A 513 22.47 24.44 -2.96
CA ILE A 513 23.35 25.61 -2.89
C ILE A 513 22.55 26.81 -2.39
N ASP A 514 22.91 27.28 -1.19
CA ASP A 514 22.23 28.39 -0.53
C ASP A 514 22.98 29.73 -0.63
N ARG A 515 23.76 29.86 -1.70
CA ARG A 515 24.53 31.05 -2.03
C ARG A 515 24.04 31.62 -3.36
N PRO A 516 24.15 32.94 -3.57
CA PRO A 516 23.80 33.55 -4.85
C PRO A 516 24.55 32.86 -5.99
N VAL A 517 23.81 32.30 -6.94
CA VAL A 517 24.37 31.70 -8.15
C VAL A 517 24.44 32.80 -9.21
N ARG A 518 25.64 33.03 -9.75
CA ARG A 518 25.89 34.09 -10.74
C ARG A 518 25.51 33.67 -12.14
#